data_AF-K0ZAX3-F1
#
_entry.id   AF-K0ZAX3-F1
#
_cell.length_a   1.000
_cell.length_b   1.000
_cell.length_c   1.000
_cell.angle_alpha   90.00
_cell.angle_beta   90.00
_cell.angle_gamma   90.00
#
_symmetry.space_group_name_H-M   'P 1'
#
loop_
_entity.id
_entity.type
_entity.pdbx_description
1 polymer ?
#
loop_
_entity_poly.entity_id
_entity_poly.type
_entity_poly.pdbx_seq_one_letter_code
_entity_poly.pdbx_strand_id
1 'polypeptide(L)'
;MNRTLLKPHVSSIGYAIFLVINAAQIWGGIFPFLPKDFQTDEVTLTFYLSQTFSFCAAFIASTLGSYYFPKQARRMLVTLSTAMVFSGSSCIIAAMYLPVYTLLFILAGGVFLGVGTAGLFMLWQRYFSSIPSKACNYRLALGTVFASVCYFALYAVPTALTAFLVPLVFLPICALCLSLSVREMTFDQPMFEDIPREHPQVYLQLLKDSRADALCVGAIAFSSGLARGVEIVNPAVSDVVNSASMTGSLIAGLILLALWLTSSVRFGLRTIFRTVYPVIITGLLLFPFMHHAGLSLFAGLTYMTFSLILLIMMMQCAQTSRDRGTNPVFAYGFFGSVAYVMQSVGFLLGWFANDVAIFGVEQVTLLSLIAAYVLGMALLASTGSFAGQATPESTSQIEFTATNARSKEKASTAPEKNAGKTRKQKKAIASDGHVITDRLSKQCLVVKVQYGLSSRETEVMELIARGRSMVAIAEDLFISENTVRTHCKHIYGKLDIHSRQELSDLVSNTEL
;
A
#
# COMPACT_ATOMS: atom_id res chain seq x y z
N MET A 1 -12.33 18.29 17.48
CA MET A 1 -12.60 17.63 16.18
C MET A 1 -12.53 18.69 15.07
N ASN A 2 -11.53 18.64 14.18
CA ASN A 2 -11.52 19.52 13.01
C ASN A 2 -12.57 19.00 12.02
N ARG A 3 -13.75 19.64 11.95
CA ARG A 3 -14.86 19.28 11.04
C ARG A 3 -14.43 19.21 9.56
N THR A 4 -13.28 19.77 9.21
CA THR A 4 -12.68 19.73 7.87
C THR A 4 -12.11 18.37 7.46
N LEU A 5 -11.68 17.52 8.41
CA LEU A 5 -11.09 16.20 8.09
C LEU A 5 -12.14 15.12 7.72
N LEU A 6 -13.39 15.30 8.15
CA LEU A 6 -14.51 14.38 7.91
C LEU A 6 -15.30 14.68 6.62
N LYS A 7 -14.98 15.77 5.91
CA LYS A 7 -15.67 16.08 4.65
C LYS A 7 -15.16 15.11 3.57
N PRO A 8 -16.06 14.40 2.86
CA PRO A 8 -15.65 13.54 1.77
C PRO A 8 -14.91 14.37 0.72
N HIS A 9 -13.73 13.89 0.34
CA HIS A 9 -12.88 14.53 -0.65
C HIS A 9 -13.15 13.95 -2.04
N VAL A 10 -12.93 14.76 -3.09
CA VAL A 10 -13.09 14.33 -4.49
C VAL A 10 -12.28 13.05 -4.79
N SER A 11 -11.12 12.90 -4.17
CA SER A 11 -10.30 11.69 -4.31
C SER A 11 -10.93 10.41 -3.75
N SER A 12 -11.74 10.49 -2.68
CA SER A 12 -12.45 9.30 -2.18
C SER A 12 -13.53 8.85 -3.13
N ILE A 13 -14.25 9.80 -3.75
CA ILE A 13 -15.25 9.52 -4.79
C ILE A 13 -14.57 8.97 -6.04
N GLY A 14 -13.49 9.60 -6.50
CA GLY A 14 -12.72 9.12 -7.65
C GLY A 14 -12.17 7.71 -7.45
N TYR A 15 -11.60 7.42 -6.27
CA TYR A 15 -11.11 6.09 -5.94
C TYR A 15 -12.24 5.06 -5.81
N ALA A 16 -13.40 5.48 -5.27
CA ALA A 16 -14.58 4.62 -5.21
C ALA A 16 -15.04 4.19 -6.61
N ILE A 17 -15.17 5.16 -7.53
CA ILE A 17 -15.55 4.92 -8.92
C ILE A 17 -14.49 4.06 -9.63
N PHE A 18 -13.20 4.31 -9.38
CA PHE A 18 -12.12 3.47 -9.88
C PHE A 18 -12.29 2.01 -9.46
N LEU A 19 -12.55 1.75 -8.18
CA LEU A 19 -12.80 0.39 -7.69
C LEU A 19 -14.05 -0.23 -8.32
N VAL A 20 -15.13 0.54 -8.52
CA VAL A 20 -16.34 0.08 -9.22
C VAL A 20 -16.04 -0.31 -10.67
N ILE A 21 -15.24 0.48 -11.41
CA ILE A 21 -14.82 0.15 -12.77
C ILE A 21 -14.05 -1.19 -12.78
N ASN A 22 -13.10 -1.36 -11.85
CA ASN A 22 -12.33 -2.61 -11.77
C ASN A 22 -13.21 -3.79 -11.36
N ALA A 23 -14.11 -3.63 -10.40
CA ALA A 23 -15.07 -4.65 -10.00
C ALA A 23 -16.02 -5.03 -11.15
N ALA A 24 -16.40 -4.08 -12.00
CA ALA A 24 -17.31 -4.34 -13.13
C ALA A 24 -16.62 -4.92 -14.38
N GLN A 25 -15.30 -4.75 -14.55
CA GLN A 25 -14.62 -5.12 -15.81
C GLN A 25 -13.39 -6.01 -15.67
N ILE A 26 -12.73 -6.05 -14.51
CA ILE A 26 -11.41 -6.70 -14.35
C ILE A 26 -11.47 -7.77 -13.28
N TRP A 27 -11.91 -7.41 -12.08
CA TRP A 27 -12.10 -8.34 -10.97
C TRP A 27 -13.47 -9.02 -11.01
N GLY A 28 -14.34 -8.58 -11.92
CA GLY A 28 -15.74 -8.95 -11.95
C GLY A 28 -16.06 -10.33 -12.51
N GLY A 29 -15.11 -11.26 -12.68
CA GLY A 29 -15.41 -12.66 -13.02
C GLY A 29 -16.48 -12.83 -14.07
N ILE A 30 -16.13 -12.86 -15.36
CA ILE A 30 -17.09 -12.90 -16.46
C ILE A 30 -17.97 -11.63 -16.46
N PHE A 31 -17.72 -10.68 -17.36
CA PHE A 31 -18.43 -9.42 -17.52
C PHE A 31 -19.85 -9.38 -16.89
N PRO A 32 -20.01 -8.97 -15.61
CA PRO A 32 -21.21 -9.28 -14.83
C PRO A 32 -22.47 -8.59 -15.36
N PHE A 33 -22.27 -7.64 -16.26
CA PHE A 33 -23.28 -6.81 -16.87
C PHE A 33 -23.41 -7.02 -18.39
N LEU A 34 -22.68 -7.97 -18.98
CA LEU A 34 -22.85 -8.35 -20.38
C LEU A 34 -23.78 -9.57 -20.51
N PRO A 35 -24.43 -9.77 -21.68
CA PRO A 35 -25.26 -10.94 -21.92
C PRO A 35 -24.48 -12.25 -21.75
N LYS A 36 -25.09 -13.23 -21.08
CA LYS A 36 -24.47 -14.55 -20.85
C LYS A 36 -24.17 -15.29 -22.16
N ASP A 37 -24.98 -15.10 -23.19
CA ASP A 37 -24.77 -15.71 -24.52
C ASP A 37 -23.49 -15.22 -25.22
N PHE A 38 -22.99 -14.03 -24.85
CA PHE A 38 -21.73 -13.49 -25.38
C PHE A 38 -20.50 -14.11 -24.69
N GLN A 39 -20.68 -14.68 -23.51
CA GLN A 39 -19.60 -15.14 -22.62
C GLN A 39 -19.26 -16.60 -22.86
N THR A 40 -18.93 -16.94 -24.10
CA THR A 40 -18.42 -18.29 -24.44
C THR A 40 -17.05 -18.54 -23.79
N ASP A 41 -16.69 -19.80 -23.58
CA ASP A 41 -15.40 -20.20 -23.00
C ASP A 41 -14.21 -19.59 -23.75
N GLU A 42 -14.29 -19.54 -25.08
CA GLU A 42 -13.24 -18.96 -25.91
C GLU A 42 -13.10 -17.44 -25.69
N VAL A 43 -14.23 -16.72 -25.60
CA VAL A 43 -14.25 -15.27 -25.35
C VAL A 43 -13.72 -14.95 -23.95
N THR A 44 -14.21 -15.65 -22.94
CA THR A 44 -13.82 -15.40 -21.54
C THR A 44 -12.35 -15.75 -21.33
N LEU A 45 -11.88 -16.90 -21.81
CA LEU A 45 -10.48 -17.31 -21.70
C LEU A 45 -9.54 -16.35 -22.43
N THR A 46 -9.89 -15.96 -23.67
CA THR A 46 -9.08 -15.00 -24.46
C THR A 46 -8.97 -13.67 -23.75
N PHE A 47 -10.09 -13.16 -23.23
CA PHE A 47 -10.10 -11.93 -22.43
C PHE A 47 -9.20 -12.04 -21.20
N TYR A 48 -9.38 -13.07 -20.38
CA TYR A 48 -8.65 -13.23 -19.13
C TYR A 48 -7.16 -13.43 -19.34
N LEU A 49 -6.74 -14.24 -20.31
CA LEU A 49 -5.33 -14.46 -20.61
C LEU A 49 -4.66 -13.17 -21.08
N SER A 50 -5.26 -12.48 -22.06
CA SER A 50 -4.74 -11.22 -22.59
C SER A 50 -4.70 -10.11 -21.54
N GLN A 51 -5.75 -9.99 -20.74
CA GLN A 51 -5.84 -9.03 -19.64
C GLN A 51 -4.80 -9.34 -18.56
N THR A 52 -4.73 -10.58 -18.08
CA THR A 52 -3.82 -10.97 -17.00
C THR A 52 -2.36 -10.80 -17.40
N PHE A 53 -2.00 -11.21 -18.63
CA PHE A 53 -0.65 -11.04 -19.16
C PHE A 53 -0.26 -9.57 -19.26
N SER A 54 -1.10 -8.75 -19.89
CA SER A 54 -0.83 -7.32 -20.06
C SER A 54 -0.80 -6.57 -18.73
N PHE A 55 -1.66 -6.95 -17.77
CA PHE A 55 -1.70 -6.39 -16.43
C PHE A 55 -0.41 -6.71 -15.65
N CYS A 56 0.03 -7.98 -15.64
CA CYS A 56 1.30 -8.37 -15.02
C CYS A 56 2.50 -7.66 -15.67
N ALA A 57 2.55 -7.65 -17.00
CA ALA A 57 3.60 -6.97 -17.75
C ALA A 57 3.65 -5.47 -17.41
N ALA A 58 2.49 -4.80 -17.26
CA ALA A 58 2.42 -3.39 -16.90
C ALA A 58 2.92 -3.11 -15.48
N PHE A 59 2.63 -3.96 -14.49
CA PHE A 59 3.18 -3.83 -13.13
C PHE A 59 4.70 -4.04 -13.09
N ILE A 60 5.20 -5.06 -13.80
CA ILE A 60 6.65 -5.33 -13.90
C ILE A 60 7.34 -4.16 -14.62
N ALA A 61 6.79 -3.72 -15.74
CA ALA A 61 7.31 -2.58 -16.50
C ALA A 61 7.26 -1.27 -15.69
N SER A 62 6.26 -1.07 -14.85
CA SER A 62 6.18 0.10 -13.95
C SER A 62 7.26 0.04 -12.86
N THR A 63 7.51 -1.13 -12.29
CA THR A 63 8.57 -1.35 -11.30
C THR A 63 9.95 -1.10 -11.92
N LEU A 64 10.26 -1.74 -13.05
CA LEU A 64 11.53 -1.57 -13.75
C LEU A 64 11.68 -0.17 -14.34
N GLY A 65 10.60 0.38 -14.89
CA GLY A 65 10.55 1.71 -15.49
C GLY A 65 10.75 2.82 -14.47
N SER A 66 10.17 2.70 -13.27
CA SER A 66 10.44 3.66 -12.19
C SER A 66 11.88 3.59 -11.70
N TYR A 67 12.52 2.42 -11.73
CA TYR A 67 13.92 2.24 -11.36
C TYR A 67 14.89 2.80 -12.43
N TYR A 68 14.64 2.51 -13.71
CA TYR A 68 15.56 2.85 -14.81
C TYR A 68 15.27 4.19 -15.49
N PHE A 69 14.02 4.63 -15.50
CA PHE A 69 13.54 5.84 -16.18
C PHE A 69 12.70 6.73 -15.23
N PRO A 70 13.27 7.19 -14.10
CA PRO A 70 12.52 7.88 -13.05
C PRO A 70 11.90 9.21 -13.51
N LYS A 71 12.54 9.92 -14.45
CA LYS A 71 12.01 11.18 -15.03
C LYS A 71 10.70 10.95 -15.78
N GLN A 72 10.62 9.89 -16.58
CA GLN A 72 9.39 9.51 -17.28
C GLN A 72 8.33 9.03 -16.29
N ALA A 73 8.73 8.23 -15.30
CA ALA A 73 7.83 7.74 -14.24
C ALA A 73 7.24 8.88 -13.38
N ARG A 74 7.86 10.06 -13.35
CA ARG A 74 7.32 11.26 -12.67
C ARG A 74 6.14 11.90 -13.40
N ARG A 75 5.87 11.62 -14.68
CA ARG A 75 4.72 12.21 -15.37
C ARG A 75 3.40 11.59 -14.90
N MET A 76 2.39 12.41 -14.58
CA MET A 76 1.03 11.94 -14.26
C MET A 76 0.27 11.71 -15.57
N LEU A 77 0.42 10.52 -16.17
CA LEU A 77 -0.16 10.17 -17.47
C LEU A 77 -1.65 9.80 -17.36
N VAL A 78 -2.45 10.65 -16.71
CA VAL A 78 -3.89 10.39 -16.47
C VAL A 78 -4.63 10.13 -17.78
N THR A 79 -4.45 11.01 -18.77
CA THR A 79 -5.12 10.91 -20.08
C THR A 79 -4.79 9.62 -20.82
N LEU A 80 -3.53 9.18 -20.78
CA LEU A 80 -3.09 7.94 -21.43
C LEU A 80 -3.76 6.71 -20.78
N SER A 81 -3.67 6.60 -19.45
CA SER A 81 -4.26 5.47 -18.73
C SER A 81 -5.79 5.44 -18.89
N THR A 82 -6.46 6.59 -18.83
CA THR A 82 -7.91 6.66 -19.05
C THR A 82 -8.29 6.36 -20.49
N ALA A 83 -7.52 6.81 -21.48
CA ALA A 83 -7.76 6.49 -22.88
C ALA A 83 -7.62 5.00 -23.14
N MET A 84 -6.61 4.34 -22.56
CA MET A 84 -6.46 2.88 -22.64
C MET A 84 -7.65 2.15 -22.03
N VAL A 85 -8.11 2.54 -20.84
CA VAL A 85 -9.31 1.91 -20.24
C VAL A 85 -10.55 2.13 -21.11
N PHE A 86 -10.74 3.35 -21.64
CA PHE A 86 -11.84 3.67 -22.55
C PHE A 86 -11.80 2.79 -23.79
N SER A 87 -10.66 2.75 -24.49
CA SER A 87 -10.45 1.90 -25.67
C SER A 87 -10.69 0.43 -25.36
N GLY A 88 -10.24 -0.07 -24.21
CA GLY A 88 -10.46 -1.45 -23.79
C GLY A 88 -11.94 -1.77 -23.59
N SER A 89 -12.65 -0.95 -22.82
CA SER A 89 -14.10 -1.09 -22.61
C SER A 89 -14.86 -0.98 -23.94
N SER A 90 -14.49 -0.04 -24.82
CA SER A 90 -15.12 0.12 -26.14
C SER A 90 -14.89 -1.07 -27.05
N CYS A 91 -13.72 -1.71 -27.01
CA CYS A 91 -13.47 -2.94 -27.78
C CYS A 91 -14.39 -4.08 -27.34
N ILE A 92 -14.58 -4.26 -26.03
CA ILE A 92 -15.45 -5.32 -25.50
C ILE A 92 -16.90 -5.09 -25.89
N ILE A 93 -17.37 -3.84 -25.84
CA ILE A 93 -18.71 -3.47 -26.33
C ILE A 93 -18.81 -3.70 -27.84
N ALA A 94 -17.80 -3.29 -28.63
CA ALA A 94 -17.78 -3.47 -30.07
C ALA A 94 -17.83 -4.95 -30.49
N ALA A 95 -17.17 -5.82 -29.72
CA ALA A 95 -17.20 -7.27 -29.94
C ALA A 95 -18.63 -7.86 -29.91
N MET A 96 -19.57 -7.24 -29.17
CA MET A 96 -20.97 -7.68 -29.14
C MET A 96 -21.72 -7.40 -30.45
N TYR A 97 -21.30 -6.38 -31.20
CA TYR A 97 -21.98 -5.92 -32.41
C TYR A 97 -21.29 -6.38 -33.70
N LEU A 98 -20.03 -6.79 -33.61
CA LEU A 98 -19.20 -7.17 -34.76
C LEU A 98 -18.71 -8.62 -34.63
N PRO A 99 -19.59 -9.63 -34.86
CA PRO A 99 -19.31 -11.03 -34.56
C PRO A 99 -18.11 -11.61 -35.33
N VAL A 100 -17.80 -11.06 -36.51
CA VAL A 100 -16.65 -11.47 -37.33
C VAL A 100 -15.31 -11.15 -36.66
N TYR A 101 -15.27 -10.13 -35.79
CA TYR A 101 -14.05 -9.64 -35.16
C TYR A 101 -14.04 -9.81 -33.63
N THR A 102 -14.94 -10.64 -33.08
CA THR A 102 -15.12 -10.82 -31.64
C THR A 102 -13.80 -11.09 -30.91
N LEU A 103 -13.05 -12.11 -31.31
CA LEU A 103 -11.80 -12.49 -30.63
C LEU A 103 -10.72 -11.40 -30.71
N LEU A 104 -10.63 -10.71 -31.85
CA LEU A 104 -9.69 -9.61 -32.03
C LEU A 104 -9.99 -8.46 -31.07
N PHE A 105 -11.26 -8.05 -31.00
CA PHE A 105 -11.70 -6.99 -30.11
C PHE A 105 -11.60 -7.40 -28.64
N ILE A 106 -11.86 -8.65 -28.30
CA ILE A 106 -11.71 -9.17 -26.94
C ILE A 106 -10.24 -9.18 -26.52
N LEU A 107 -9.33 -9.63 -27.38
CA LEU A 107 -7.89 -9.61 -27.12
C LEU A 107 -7.38 -8.18 -26.94
N ALA A 108 -7.75 -7.27 -27.86
CA ALA A 108 -7.40 -5.85 -27.75
C ALA A 108 -7.99 -5.23 -26.47
N GLY A 109 -9.25 -5.57 -26.16
CA GLY A 109 -9.96 -5.17 -24.95
C GLY A 109 -9.23 -5.57 -23.68
N GLY A 110 -8.82 -6.84 -23.57
CA GLY A 110 -8.04 -7.37 -22.47
C GLY A 110 -6.71 -6.65 -22.30
N VAL A 111 -5.95 -6.47 -23.39
CA VAL A 111 -4.65 -5.77 -23.37
C VAL A 111 -4.81 -4.32 -22.90
N PHE A 112 -5.73 -3.56 -23.50
CA PHE A 112 -5.93 -2.16 -23.17
C PHE A 112 -6.47 -1.95 -21.75
N LEU A 113 -7.41 -2.79 -21.30
CA LEU A 113 -7.89 -2.75 -19.92
C LEU A 113 -6.77 -3.09 -18.94
N GLY A 114 -5.96 -4.12 -19.22
CA GLY A 114 -4.83 -4.49 -18.38
C GLY A 114 -3.82 -3.35 -18.23
N VAL A 115 -3.29 -2.83 -19.33
CA VAL A 115 -2.30 -1.73 -19.25
C VAL A 115 -2.91 -0.46 -18.66
N GLY A 116 -4.12 -0.09 -19.07
CA GLY A 116 -4.79 1.13 -18.63
C GLY A 116 -5.07 1.14 -17.13
N THR A 117 -5.57 0.03 -16.58
CA THR A 117 -5.90 -0.05 -15.16
C THR A 117 -4.70 -0.22 -14.25
N ALA A 118 -3.66 -0.93 -14.68
CA ALA A 118 -2.37 -0.92 -13.98
C ALA A 118 -1.82 0.52 -13.88
N GLY A 119 -1.93 1.30 -14.96
CA GLY A 119 -1.58 2.73 -14.94
C GLY A 119 -2.41 3.55 -13.94
N LEU A 120 -3.72 3.34 -13.89
CA LEU A 120 -4.59 4.02 -12.91
C LEU A 120 -4.25 3.63 -11.47
N PHE A 121 -3.92 2.37 -11.18
CA PHE A 121 -3.42 1.95 -9.87
C PHE A 121 -2.17 2.74 -9.46
N MET A 122 -1.19 2.88 -10.37
CA MET A 122 0.02 3.66 -10.11
C MET A 122 -0.26 5.14 -9.87
N LEU A 123 -1.19 5.73 -10.61
CA LEU A 123 -1.57 7.14 -10.44
C LEU A 123 -2.25 7.38 -9.09
N TRP A 124 -3.20 6.51 -8.70
CA TRP A 124 -3.82 6.58 -7.39
C TRP A 124 -2.80 6.36 -6.27
N GLN A 125 -1.90 5.39 -6.42
CA GLN A 125 -0.84 5.15 -5.46
C GLN A 125 0.01 6.39 -5.20
N ARG A 126 0.44 7.09 -6.26
CA ARG A 126 1.24 8.31 -6.16
C ARG A 126 0.49 9.43 -5.46
N TYR A 127 -0.80 9.58 -5.74
CA TYR A 127 -1.61 10.58 -5.05
C TYR A 127 -1.79 10.24 -3.56
N PHE A 128 -2.06 8.97 -3.21
CA PHE A 128 -2.23 8.57 -1.82
C PHE A 128 -0.90 8.62 -1.03
N SER A 129 0.24 8.39 -1.69
CA SER A 129 1.55 8.58 -1.08
C SER A 129 1.90 10.06 -0.88
N SER A 130 1.36 10.99 -1.68
CA SER A 130 1.68 12.42 -1.53
C SER A 130 0.95 13.09 -0.36
N ILE A 131 -0.11 12.49 0.18
CA ILE A 131 -0.92 13.07 1.26
C ILE A 131 -0.57 12.45 2.62
N PRO A 132 -0.81 13.16 3.75
CA PRO A 132 -0.49 12.65 5.08
C PRO A 132 -1.20 11.32 5.42
N SER A 133 -0.55 10.43 6.19
CA SER A 133 -1.07 9.08 6.54
C SER A 133 -2.52 9.08 6.98
N LYS A 134 -2.90 10.01 7.86
CA LYS A 134 -4.26 10.07 8.42
C LYS A 134 -5.31 10.32 7.35
N ALA A 135 -5.02 11.23 6.41
CA ALA A 135 -5.90 11.54 5.30
C ALA A 135 -5.91 10.42 4.26
N CYS A 136 -4.76 9.81 3.98
CA CYS A 136 -4.62 8.63 3.12
C CYS A 136 -5.51 7.48 3.61
N ASN A 137 -5.32 7.04 4.86
CA ASN A 137 -6.04 5.89 5.42
C ASN A 137 -7.55 6.13 5.46
N TYR A 138 -7.98 7.32 5.87
CA TYR A 138 -9.40 7.70 5.85
C TYR A 138 -9.97 7.70 4.43
N ARG A 139 -9.29 8.34 3.48
CA ARG A 139 -9.80 8.49 2.11
C ARG A 139 -9.87 7.17 1.36
N LEU A 140 -8.89 6.27 1.57
CA LEU A 140 -8.88 4.92 1.04
C LEU A 140 -10.02 4.08 1.62
N ALA A 141 -10.15 4.04 2.96
CA ALA A 141 -11.22 3.27 3.60
C ALA A 141 -12.62 3.76 3.21
N LEU A 142 -12.83 5.09 3.20
CA LEU A 142 -14.09 5.70 2.77
C LEU A 142 -14.38 5.44 1.28
N GLY A 143 -13.36 5.52 0.43
CA GLY A 143 -13.49 5.21 -0.99
C GLY A 143 -13.89 3.75 -1.22
N THR A 144 -13.32 2.80 -0.48
CA THR A 144 -13.71 1.38 -0.54
C THR A 144 -15.16 1.16 -0.10
N VAL A 145 -15.62 1.81 0.98
CA VAL A 145 -17.02 1.73 1.41
C VAL A 145 -17.96 2.26 0.33
N PHE A 146 -17.67 3.45 -0.21
CA PHE A 146 -18.48 4.01 -1.29
C PHE A 146 -18.44 3.15 -2.56
N ALA A 147 -17.29 2.53 -2.88
CA ALA A 147 -17.19 1.63 -4.03
C ALA A 147 -18.16 0.46 -3.90
N SER A 148 -18.19 -0.21 -2.75
CA SER A 148 -19.10 -1.33 -2.51
C SER A 148 -20.57 -0.91 -2.62
N VAL A 149 -20.95 0.23 -2.03
CA VAL A 149 -22.32 0.75 -2.11
C VAL A 149 -22.70 1.09 -3.56
N CYS A 150 -21.81 1.77 -4.28
CA CYS A 150 -22.02 2.10 -5.69
C CYS A 150 -22.10 0.84 -6.57
N TYR A 151 -21.29 -0.18 -6.30
CA TYR A 151 -21.32 -1.44 -7.04
C TYR A 151 -22.66 -2.14 -6.86
N PHE A 152 -23.18 -2.27 -5.63
CA PHE A 152 -24.51 -2.85 -5.42
C PHE A 152 -25.63 -2.02 -6.03
N ALA A 153 -25.50 -0.69 -6.06
CA ALA A 153 -26.45 0.17 -6.74
C ALA A 153 -26.52 -0.08 -8.26
N LEU A 154 -25.46 -0.62 -8.89
CA LEU A 154 -25.49 -0.98 -10.31
C LEU A 154 -26.45 -2.12 -10.63
N TYR A 155 -26.74 -3.01 -9.68
CA TYR A 155 -27.75 -4.07 -9.89
C TYR A 155 -29.18 -3.51 -10.02
N ALA A 156 -29.42 -2.27 -9.59
CA ALA A 156 -30.69 -1.58 -9.83
C ALA A 156 -30.80 -0.98 -11.23
N VAL A 157 -29.70 -0.89 -11.97
CA VAL A 157 -29.67 -0.36 -13.33
C VAL A 157 -29.83 -1.51 -14.33
N PRO A 158 -30.63 -1.36 -15.39
CA PRO A 158 -30.73 -2.36 -16.45
C PRO A 158 -29.35 -2.75 -17.02
N THR A 159 -29.11 -4.06 -17.16
CA THR A 159 -27.82 -4.62 -17.63
C THR A 159 -27.38 -4.05 -18.98
N ALA A 160 -28.34 -3.79 -19.88
CA ALA A 160 -28.07 -3.18 -21.18
C ALA A 160 -27.42 -1.79 -21.10
N LEU A 161 -27.63 -1.05 -20.00
CA LEU A 161 -27.09 0.30 -19.80
C LEU A 161 -25.78 0.28 -19.00
N THR A 162 -25.62 -0.65 -18.06
CA THR A 162 -24.46 -0.69 -17.16
C THR A 162 -23.14 -0.90 -17.92
N ALA A 163 -23.15 -1.69 -19.00
CA ALA A 163 -21.98 -1.86 -19.87
C ALA A 163 -21.47 -0.53 -20.45
N PHE A 164 -22.38 0.39 -20.82
CA PHE A 164 -22.06 1.71 -21.37
C PHE A 164 -21.76 2.75 -20.29
N LEU A 165 -22.36 2.62 -19.10
CA LEU A 165 -22.11 3.54 -17.97
C LEU A 165 -20.64 3.55 -17.55
N VAL A 166 -19.96 2.40 -17.62
CA VAL A 166 -18.55 2.29 -17.24
C VAL A 166 -17.66 3.23 -18.08
N PRO A 167 -17.56 3.09 -19.41
CA PRO A 167 -16.72 3.96 -20.22
C PRO A 167 -17.27 5.38 -20.42
N LEU A 168 -18.60 5.58 -20.46
CA LEU A 168 -19.19 6.87 -20.81
C LEU A 168 -19.43 7.80 -19.61
N VAL A 169 -19.58 7.25 -18.40
CA VAL A 169 -19.93 8.04 -17.20
C VAL A 169 -18.89 7.85 -16.11
N PHE A 170 -18.67 6.61 -15.64
CA PHE A 170 -17.77 6.36 -14.52
C PHE A 170 -16.32 6.71 -14.83
N LEU A 171 -15.82 6.29 -16.00
CA LEU A 171 -14.43 6.55 -16.37
C LEU A 171 -14.12 8.05 -16.52
N PRO A 172 -14.93 8.88 -17.20
CA PRO A 172 -14.75 10.33 -17.21
C PRO A 172 -14.80 10.97 -15.83
N ILE A 173 -15.72 10.55 -14.95
CA ILE A 173 -15.78 11.07 -13.57
C ILE A 173 -14.52 10.67 -12.80
N CYS A 174 -14.09 9.41 -12.90
CA CYS A 174 -12.83 8.94 -12.30
C CYS A 174 -11.63 9.76 -12.80
N ALA A 175 -11.54 10.00 -14.11
CA ALA A 175 -10.49 10.79 -14.74
C ALA A 175 -10.50 12.25 -14.24
N LEU A 176 -11.69 12.86 -14.12
CA LEU A 176 -11.86 14.21 -13.58
C LEU A 176 -11.43 14.28 -12.12
N CYS A 177 -11.93 13.37 -11.27
CA CYS A 177 -11.57 13.31 -9.86
C CYS A 177 -10.07 13.13 -9.65
N LEU A 178 -9.44 12.24 -10.42
CA LEU A 178 -8.00 12.02 -10.38
C LEU A 178 -7.25 13.28 -10.85
N SER A 179 -7.66 13.90 -11.95
CA SER A 179 -7.04 15.14 -12.47
C SER A 179 -7.12 16.31 -11.48
N LEU A 180 -8.25 16.46 -10.78
CA LEU A 180 -8.40 17.45 -9.70
C LEU A 180 -7.48 17.11 -8.52
N SER A 181 -7.42 15.84 -8.15
CA SER A 181 -6.54 15.34 -7.07
C SER A 181 -5.05 15.57 -7.39
N VAL A 182 -4.64 15.43 -8.65
CA VAL A 182 -3.27 15.72 -9.11
C VAL A 182 -2.91 17.20 -8.95
N ARG A 183 -3.87 18.12 -9.15
CA ARG A 183 -3.60 19.57 -9.02
C ARG A 183 -3.29 20.00 -7.59
N GLU A 184 -3.78 19.25 -6.60
CA GLU A 184 -3.52 19.50 -5.18
C GLU A 184 -2.24 18.81 -4.69
N MET A 185 -1.58 18.03 -5.54
CA MET A 185 -0.43 17.21 -5.17
C MET A 185 0.82 18.06 -4.97
N THR A 186 1.48 17.90 -3.82
CA THR A 186 2.80 18.51 -3.57
C THR A 186 3.89 17.58 -4.08
N PHE A 187 4.54 17.97 -5.18
CA PHE A 187 5.62 17.20 -5.81
C PHE A 187 6.99 17.39 -5.13
N ASP A 188 7.13 18.42 -4.31
CA ASP A 188 8.33 18.73 -3.51
C ASP A 188 8.38 17.83 -2.27
N GLN A 189 8.56 16.53 -2.51
CA GLN A 189 8.71 15.51 -1.48
C GLN A 189 9.84 14.55 -1.88
N PRO A 190 10.63 14.03 -0.91
CA PRO A 190 11.79 13.20 -1.19
C PRO A 190 11.49 12.02 -2.13
N MET A 191 10.35 11.37 -1.95
CA MET A 191 9.92 10.21 -2.76
C MET A 191 9.73 10.49 -4.26
N PHE A 192 9.44 11.74 -4.63
CA PHE A 192 9.23 12.13 -6.03
C PHE A 192 10.52 12.65 -6.66
N GLU A 193 11.44 13.13 -5.84
CA GLU A 193 12.75 13.62 -6.25
C GLU A 193 13.78 12.50 -6.39
N ASP A 194 13.60 11.42 -5.65
CA ASP A 194 14.48 10.26 -5.61
C ASP A 194 14.82 9.69 -6.99
N ILE A 195 16.10 9.33 -7.15
CA ILE A 195 16.66 8.68 -8.33
C ILE A 195 17.11 7.28 -7.90
N PRO A 196 16.32 6.23 -8.16
CA PRO A 196 16.55 4.90 -7.58
C PRO A 196 17.93 4.30 -7.84
N ARG A 197 18.54 4.65 -8.98
CA ARG A 197 19.88 4.21 -9.39
C ARG A 197 21.01 4.84 -8.57
N GLU A 198 20.79 6.01 -7.97
CA GLU A 198 21.79 6.67 -7.13
C GLU A 198 21.78 6.09 -5.70
N HIS A 199 20.65 5.47 -5.31
CA HIS A 199 20.45 4.87 -3.99
C HIS A 199 20.04 3.38 -4.04
N PRO A 200 20.78 2.51 -4.75
CA PRO A 200 20.35 1.11 -4.98
C PRO A 200 20.23 0.30 -3.69
N GLN A 201 21.01 0.64 -2.65
CA GLN A 201 20.95 -0.03 -1.36
C GLN A 201 19.61 0.18 -0.64
N VAL A 202 18.98 1.36 -0.78
CA VAL A 202 17.66 1.65 -0.19
C VAL A 202 16.59 0.75 -0.80
N TYR A 203 16.65 0.55 -2.12
CA TYR A 203 15.72 -0.30 -2.87
C TYR A 203 15.95 -1.79 -2.58
N LEU A 204 17.21 -2.23 -2.52
CA LEU A 204 17.53 -3.60 -2.11
C LEU A 204 17.08 -3.89 -0.67
N GLN A 205 17.25 -2.92 0.24
CA GLN A 205 16.78 -3.06 1.61
C GLN A 205 15.24 -3.09 1.68
N LEU A 206 14.56 -2.24 0.90
CA LEU A 206 13.10 -2.29 0.76
C LEU A 206 12.62 -3.68 0.33
N LEU A 207 13.24 -4.29 -0.68
CA LEU A 207 12.89 -5.64 -1.14
C LEU A 207 13.16 -6.70 -0.08
N LYS A 208 14.30 -6.61 0.62
CA LYS A 208 14.65 -7.55 1.71
C LYS A 208 13.69 -7.46 2.88
N ASP A 209 13.35 -6.25 3.32
CA ASP A 209 12.44 -6.03 4.45
C ASP A 209 11.01 -6.46 4.11
N SER A 210 10.57 -6.18 2.88
CA SER A 210 9.21 -6.49 2.41
C SER A 210 9.01 -7.92 1.95
N ARG A 211 10.07 -8.76 1.87
CA ARG A 211 10.00 -10.13 1.30
C ARG A 211 8.85 -10.97 1.85
N ALA A 212 8.66 -10.96 3.16
CA ALA A 212 7.65 -11.80 3.81
C ALA A 212 6.25 -11.17 3.75
N ASP A 213 6.16 -9.84 3.66
CA ASP A 213 4.88 -9.17 3.38
C ASP A 213 4.45 -9.50 1.94
N ALA A 214 5.39 -9.46 0.99
CA ALA A 214 5.15 -9.84 -0.41
C ALA A 214 4.75 -11.31 -0.56
N LEU A 215 5.36 -12.23 0.20
CA LEU A 215 4.95 -13.64 0.23
C LEU A 215 3.52 -13.83 0.75
N CYS A 216 3.14 -13.11 1.82
CA CYS A 216 1.77 -13.14 2.33
C CYS A 216 0.75 -12.63 1.29
N VAL A 217 1.05 -11.52 0.61
CA VAL A 217 0.21 -11.01 -0.49
C VAL A 217 0.13 -12.03 -1.62
N GLY A 218 1.28 -12.54 -2.07
CA GLY A 218 1.38 -13.49 -3.17
C GLY A 218 0.62 -14.79 -2.91
N ALA A 219 0.68 -15.32 -1.68
CA ALA A 219 -0.04 -16.55 -1.31
C ALA A 219 -1.56 -16.38 -1.36
N ILE A 220 -2.10 -15.25 -0.91
CA ILE A 220 -3.54 -15.00 -0.98
C ILE A 220 -3.98 -14.66 -2.41
N ALA A 221 -3.15 -13.93 -3.15
CA ALA A 221 -3.38 -13.67 -4.56
C ALA A 221 -3.43 -14.98 -5.36
N PHE A 222 -2.51 -15.90 -5.09
CA PHE A 222 -2.50 -17.25 -5.66
C PHE A 222 -3.78 -18.02 -5.35
N SER A 223 -4.24 -18.04 -4.10
CA SER A 223 -5.49 -18.72 -3.72
C SER A 223 -6.72 -18.10 -4.40
N SER A 224 -6.76 -16.77 -4.54
CA SER A 224 -7.81 -16.08 -5.31
C SER A 224 -7.72 -16.41 -6.81
N GLY A 225 -6.51 -16.57 -7.34
CA GLY A 225 -6.27 -17.04 -8.70
C GLY A 225 -6.82 -18.45 -8.92
N LEU A 226 -6.53 -19.39 -8.03
CA LEU A 226 -7.07 -20.76 -8.07
C LEU A 226 -8.60 -20.74 -8.15
N ALA A 227 -9.25 -19.94 -7.30
CA ALA A 227 -10.70 -19.75 -7.34
C ALA A 227 -11.19 -19.22 -8.70
N ARG A 228 -10.47 -18.26 -9.30
CA ARG A 228 -10.84 -17.72 -10.63
C ARG A 228 -10.83 -18.78 -11.72
N GLY A 229 -9.81 -19.64 -11.72
CA GLY A 229 -9.62 -20.65 -12.77
C GLY A 229 -10.83 -21.58 -12.93
N VAL A 230 -11.54 -21.82 -11.82
CA VAL A 230 -12.76 -22.65 -11.81
C VAL A 230 -14.03 -21.84 -12.07
N GLU A 231 -14.08 -20.61 -11.57
CA GLU A 231 -15.21 -19.70 -11.72
C GLU A 231 -15.54 -19.41 -13.19
N ILE A 232 -14.54 -19.25 -14.05
CA ILE A 232 -14.75 -18.93 -15.48
C ILE A 232 -15.67 -19.94 -16.16
N VAL A 233 -15.60 -21.21 -15.76
CA VAL A 233 -16.38 -22.30 -16.35
C VAL A 233 -17.76 -22.45 -15.66
N ASN A 234 -17.99 -21.74 -14.55
CA ASN A 234 -19.18 -21.86 -13.70
C ASN A 234 -19.84 -20.50 -13.44
N PRO A 235 -20.73 -20.02 -14.33
CA PRO A 235 -21.33 -18.68 -14.22
C PRO A 235 -22.08 -18.41 -12.91
N ALA A 236 -22.68 -19.43 -12.28
CA ALA A 236 -23.38 -19.29 -11.00
C ALA A 236 -22.42 -18.97 -9.83
N VAL A 237 -21.17 -19.45 -9.91
CA VAL A 237 -20.13 -19.16 -8.91
C VAL A 237 -19.66 -17.70 -9.06
N SER A 238 -19.61 -17.19 -10.29
CA SER A 238 -19.22 -15.82 -10.63
C SER A 238 -20.02 -14.74 -9.89
N ASP A 239 -21.34 -14.85 -9.94
CA ASP A 239 -22.25 -13.89 -9.30
C ASP A 239 -22.04 -13.85 -7.77
N VAL A 240 -21.79 -15.02 -7.16
CA VAL A 240 -21.50 -15.14 -5.72
C VAL A 240 -20.14 -14.54 -5.38
N VAL A 241 -19.12 -14.74 -6.20
CA VAL A 241 -17.78 -14.18 -5.98
C VAL A 241 -17.79 -12.65 -6.01
N ASN A 242 -18.45 -12.08 -7.01
CA ASN A 242 -18.54 -10.63 -7.16
C ASN A 242 -19.25 -9.98 -5.97
N SER A 243 -20.40 -10.53 -5.58
CA SER A 243 -21.15 -10.05 -4.41
C SER A 243 -20.38 -10.27 -3.10
N ALA A 244 -19.72 -11.41 -2.91
CA ALA A 244 -18.91 -11.71 -1.73
C ALA A 244 -17.70 -10.77 -1.62
N SER A 245 -16.98 -10.50 -2.72
CA SER A 245 -15.82 -9.61 -2.74
C SER A 245 -16.19 -8.17 -2.37
N MET A 246 -17.33 -7.68 -2.87
CA MET A 246 -17.80 -6.32 -2.60
C MET A 246 -18.40 -6.20 -1.19
N THR A 247 -19.06 -7.24 -0.69
CA THR A 247 -19.49 -7.34 0.71
C THR A 247 -18.29 -7.34 1.65
N GLY A 248 -17.27 -8.13 1.33
CA GLY A 248 -16.01 -8.19 2.05
C GLY A 248 -15.30 -6.84 2.10
N SER A 249 -15.25 -6.13 0.97
CA SER A 249 -14.70 -4.78 0.86
C SER A 249 -15.47 -3.76 1.69
N LEU A 250 -16.80 -3.90 1.75
CA LEU A 250 -17.67 -3.04 2.58
C LEU A 250 -17.38 -3.25 4.06
N ILE A 251 -17.38 -4.50 4.52
CA ILE A 251 -17.11 -4.85 5.92
C ILE A 251 -15.70 -4.39 6.31
N ALA A 252 -14.69 -4.66 5.47
CA ALA A 252 -13.32 -4.23 5.67
C ALA A 252 -13.22 -2.70 5.78
N GLY A 253 -13.82 -1.97 4.85
CA GLY A 253 -13.82 -0.51 4.84
C GLY A 253 -14.50 0.07 6.08
N LEU A 254 -15.64 -0.49 6.50
CA LEU A 254 -16.35 -0.08 7.73
C LEU A 254 -15.52 -0.35 9.00
N ILE A 255 -14.89 -1.52 9.10
CA ILE A 255 -13.99 -1.84 10.22
C ILE A 255 -12.82 -0.86 10.26
N LEU A 256 -12.19 -0.57 9.13
CA LEU A 256 -11.07 0.37 9.06
C LEU A 256 -11.50 1.81 9.41
N LEU A 257 -12.69 2.25 8.99
CA LEU A 257 -13.25 3.54 9.40
C LEU A 257 -13.59 3.57 10.90
N ALA A 258 -14.17 2.50 11.44
CA ALA A 258 -14.46 2.39 12.88
C ALA A 258 -13.17 2.42 13.70
N LEU A 259 -12.14 1.69 13.28
CA LEU A 259 -10.81 1.72 13.91
C LEU A 259 -10.21 3.12 13.82
N TRP A 260 -10.29 3.78 12.67
CA TRP A 260 -9.82 5.15 12.49
C TRP A 260 -10.51 6.17 13.43
N LEU A 261 -11.81 5.99 13.68
CA LEU A 261 -12.59 6.86 14.57
C LEU A 261 -12.31 6.61 16.06
N THR A 262 -12.09 5.35 16.45
CA THR A 262 -12.12 4.93 17.86
C THR A 262 -10.75 4.69 18.46
N SER A 263 -9.77 4.21 17.69
CA SER A 263 -8.55 3.60 18.24
C SER A 263 -7.28 4.02 17.51
N SER A 264 -6.20 4.25 18.26
CA SER A 264 -4.87 4.39 17.68
C SER A 264 -4.22 3.01 17.59
N VAL A 265 -4.33 2.34 16.45
CA VAL A 265 -3.82 0.98 16.22
C VAL A 265 -2.68 1.03 15.21
N ARG A 266 -1.61 0.29 15.48
CA ARG A 266 -0.58 -0.02 14.50
C ARG A 266 -0.73 -1.46 14.06
N PHE A 267 -0.83 -1.70 12.77
CA PHE A 267 -0.92 -3.06 12.23
C PHE A 267 -0.15 -3.15 10.91
N GLY A 268 0.51 -4.28 10.66
CA GLY A 268 1.14 -4.58 9.37
C GLY A 268 0.34 -5.60 8.58
N LEU A 269 0.67 -5.75 7.29
CA LEU A 269 0.09 -6.78 6.45
C LEU A 269 0.32 -8.20 6.99
N ARG A 270 1.46 -8.43 7.63
CA ARG A 270 1.80 -9.70 8.28
C ARG A 270 0.94 -10.02 9.49
N THR A 271 0.69 -9.02 10.32
CA THR A 271 -0.21 -9.15 11.48
C THR A 271 -1.61 -9.52 11.02
N ILE A 272 -2.13 -8.81 10.01
CA ILE A 272 -3.45 -9.09 9.43
C ILE A 272 -3.49 -10.49 8.82
N PHE A 273 -2.48 -10.87 8.04
CA PHE A 273 -2.39 -12.21 7.46
C PHE A 273 -2.50 -13.28 8.54
N ARG A 274 -1.75 -13.16 9.64
CA ARG A 274 -1.80 -14.11 10.77
C ARG A 274 -3.16 -14.12 11.49
N THR A 275 -3.83 -12.98 11.60
CA THR A 275 -5.15 -12.89 12.22
C THR A 275 -6.23 -13.52 11.35
N VAL A 276 -6.16 -13.33 10.03
CA VAL A 276 -7.19 -13.83 9.09
C VAL A 276 -6.90 -15.28 8.67
N TYR A 277 -5.65 -15.73 8.71
CA TYR A 277 -5.24 -17.08 8.30
C TYR A 277 -6.05 -18.22 8.96
N PRO A 278 -6.28 -18.25 10.29
CA PRO A 278 -7.09 -19.30 10.92
C PRO A 278 -8.50 -19.37 10.35
N VAL A 279 -9.11 -18.24 10.01
CA VAL A 279 -10.44 -18.18 9.39
C VAL A 279 -10.41 -18.71 7.96
N ILE A 280 -9.36 -18.37 7.20
CA ILE A 280 -9.19 -18.86 5.83
C ILE A 280 -8.99 -20.37 5.84
N ILE A 281 -8.01 -20.88 6.59
CA ILE A 281 -7.63 -22.29 6.57
C ILE A 281 -8.76 -23.18 7.09
N THR A 282 -9.51 -22.74 8.10
CA THR A 282 -10.69 -23.49 8.58
C THR A 282 -11.78 -23.56 7.52
N GLY A 283 -12.05 -22.46 6.80
CA GLY A 283 -12.93 -22.47 5.63
C GLY A 283 -12.45 -23.46 4.57
N LEU A 284 -11.18 -23.37 4.16
CA LEU A 284 -10.58 -24.25 3.15
C LEU A 284 -10.71 -25.73 3.49
N LEU A 285 -10.53 -26.10 4.76
CA LEU A 285 -10.65 -27.48 5.23
C LEU A 285 -12.10 -27.97 5.30
N LEU A 286 -13.08 -27.07 5.45
CA LEU A 286 -14.50 -27.42 5.53
C LEU A 286 -15.19 -27.52 4.16
N PHE A 287 -14.75 -26.73 3.17
CA PHE A 287 -15.37 -26.69 1.84
C PHE A 287 -15.51 -28.04 1.12
N PRO A 288 -14.54 -28.96 1.20
CA PRO A 288 -14.66 -30.31 0.63
C PRO A 288 -15.87 -31.11 1.13
N PHE A 289 -16.37 -30.82 2.33
CA PHE A 289 -17.53 -31.50 2.90
C PHE A 289 -18.86 -30.84 2.51
N MET A 290 -18.79 -29.67 1.87
CA MET A 290 -19.94 -28.84 1.51
C MET A 290 -20.36 -29.01 0.05
N HIS A 291 -20.28 -30.22 -0.52
CA HIS A 291 -20.82 -30.62 -1.83
C HIS A 291 -21.04 -29.44 -2.82
N HIS A 292 -22.28 -28.94 -2.94
CA HIS A 292 -22.65 -27.91 -3.92
C HIS A 292 -22.29 -26.46 -3.53
N ALA A 293 -22.04 -26.19 -2.25
CA ALA A 293 -21.73 -24.85 -1.76
C ALA A 293 -20.22 -24.60 -1.58
N GLY A 294 -19.42 -25.68 -1.48
CA GLY A 294 -17.99 -25.61 -1.16
C GLY A 294 -17.20 -24.74 -2.12
N LEU A 295 -17.43 -24.89 -3.43
CA LEU A 295 -16.73 -24.11 -4.46
C LEU A 295 -17.06 -22.61 -4.39
N SER A 296 -18.34 -22.26 -4.26
CA SER A 296 -18.79 -20.86 -4.16
C SER A 296 -18.29 -20.19 -2.88
N LEU A 297 -18.28 -20.92 -1.76
CA LEU A 297 -17.75 -20.43 -0.49
C LEU A 297 -16.23 -20.27 -0.52
N PHE A 298 -15.51 -21.22 -1.16
CA PHE A 298 -14.07 -21.11 -1.43
C PHE A 298 -13.73 -19.85 -2.21
N ALA A 299 -14.42 -19.66 -3.34
CA ALA A 299 -14.18 -18.52 -4.19
C ALA A 299 -14.56 -17.20 -3.48
N GLY A 300 -15.72 -17.13 -2.84
CA GLY A 300 -16.14 -15.95 -2.09
C GLY A 300 -15.16 -15.55 -0.97
N LEU A 301 -14.69 -16.51 -0.17
CA LEU A 301 -13.78 -16.25 0.96
C LEU A 301 -12.38 -15.79 0.48
N THR A 302 -11.81 -16.45 -0.53
CA THR A 302 -10.50 -16.09 -1.07
C THR A 302 -10.50 -14.70 -1.71
N TYR A 303 -11.56 -14.35 -2.45
CA TYR A 303 -11.72 -13.02 -3.04
C TYR A 303 -11.99 -11.91 -2.04
N MET A 304 -12.83 -12.16 -1.04
CA MET A 304 -13.03 -11.22 0.07
C MET A 304 -11.70 -10.90 0.75
N THR A 305 -10.90 -11.92 1.04
CA THR A 305 -9.59 -11.77 1.66
C THR A 305 -8.62 -11.03 0.75
N PHE A 306 -8.59 -11.37 -0.53
CA PHE A 306 -7.72 -10.70 -1.50
C PHE A 306 -8.04 -9.21 -1.62
N SER A 307 -9.32 -8.83 -1.68
CA SER A 307 -9.72 -7.42 -1.73
C SER A 307 -9.29 -6.64 -0.48
N LEU A 308 -9.48 -7.23 0.70
CA LEU A 308 -9.00 -6.67 1.97
C LEU A 308 -7.48 -6.42 1.91
N ILE A 309 -6.72 -7.39 1.40
CA ILE A 309 -5.26 -7.29 1.29
C ILE A 309 -4.82 -6.26 0.27
N LEU A 310 -5.48 -6.11 -0.88
CA LEU A 310 -5.14 -5.07 -1.85
C LEU A 310 -5.29 -3.67 -1.24
N LEU A 311 -6.34 -3.44 -0.44
CA LEU A 311 -6.54 -2.19 0.28
C LEU A 311 -5.41 -1.91 1.28
N ILE A 312 -5.06 -2.90 2.11
CA ILE A 312 -3.99 -2.78 3.11
C ILE A 312 -2.63 -2.61 2.43
N MET A 313 -2.36 -3.37 1.37
CA MET A 313 -1.15 -3.26 0.55
C MET A 313 -0.98 -1.84 0.02
N MET A 314 -2.05 -1.22 -0.46
CA MET A 314 -2.01 0.17 -0.94
C MET A 314 -1.68 1.16 0.18
N MET A 315 -2.33 1.02 1.35
CA MET A 315 -2.04 1.85 2.53
C MET A 315 -0.57 1.69 2.98
N GLN A 316 -0.09 0.45 3.08
CA GLN A 316 1.28 0.14 3.49
C GLN A 316 2.29 0.70 2.50
N CYS A 317 2.11 0.47 1.20
CA CYS A 317 3.01 1.02 0.17
C CYS A 317 3.07 2.55 0.21
N ALA A 318 1.91 3.21 0.39
CA ALA A 318 1.84 4.67 0.48
C ALA A 318 2.60 5.19 1.71
N GLN A 319 2.46 4.50 2.84
CA GLN A 319 3.18 4.85 4.07
C GLN A 319 4.68 4.57 3.97
N THR A 320 5.08 3.39 3.48
CA THR A 320 6.50 3.05 3.31
C THR A 320 7.21 4.02 2.37
N SER A 321 6.55 4.47 1.30
CA SER A 321 7.11 5.47 0.37
C SER A 321 7.30 6.83 1.04
N ARG A 322 6.39 7.22 1.94
CA ARG A 322 6.52 8.45 2.77
C ARG A 322 7.64 8.35 3.78
N ASP A 323 7.70 7.25 4.51
CA ASP A 323 8.60 7.09 5.64
C ASP A 323 10.05 6.86 5.19
N ARG A 324 10.25 6.16 4.06
CA ARG A 324 11.59 5.86 3.51
C ARG A 324 12.03 6.79 2.38
N GLY A 325 11.14 7.65 1.88
CA GLY A 325 11.44 8.50 0.72
C GLY A 325 11.67 7.72 -0.58
N THR A 326 11.14 6.49 -0.69
CA THR A 326 11.29 5.67 -1.90
C THR A 326 10.19 5.96 -2.91
N ASN A 327 10.47 5.72 -4.19
CA ASN A 327 9.53 5.97 -5.27
C ASN A 327 8.21 5.15 -5.08
N PRO A 328 7.04 5.80 -5.04
CA PRO A 328 5.76 5.13 -4.80
C PRO A 328 5.37 4.11 -5.87
N VAL A 329 5.75 4.37 -7.13
CA VAL A 329 5.49 3.48 -8.26
C VAL A 329 6.33 2.22 -8.14
N PHE A 330 7.57 2.33 -7.68
CA PHE A 330 8.41 1.16 -7.46
C PHE A 330 7.86 0.29 -6.33
N ALA A 331 7.55 0.88 -5.18
CA ALA A 331 7.09 0.14 -4.01
C ALA A 331 5.80 -0.63 -4.31
N TYR A 332 4.78 0.05 -4.84
CA TYR A 332 3.52 -0.59 -5.18
C TYR A 332 3.62 -1.47 -6.43
N GLY A 333 4.45 -1.09 -7.40
CA GLY A 333 4.79 -1.90 -8.57
C GLY A 333 5.33 -3.27 -8.18
N PHE A 334 6.26 -3.33 -7.24
CA PHE A 334 6.83 -4.58 -6.74
C PHE A 334 5.76 -5.48 -6.12
N PHE A 335 5.00 -4.95 -5.13
CA PHE A 335 3.94 -5.72 -4.48
C PHE A 335 2.85 -6.17 -5.46
N GLY A 336 2.42 -5.28 -6.35
CA GLY A 336 1.45 -5.59 -7.39
C GLY A 336 1.97 -6.64 -8.37
N SER A 337 3.25 -6.58 -8.76
CA SER A 337 3.88 -7.60 -9.62
C SER A 337 3.82 -8.97 -8.96
N VAL A 338 4.21 -9.06 -7.67
CA VAL A 338 4.14 -10.33 -6.92
C VAL A 338 2.70 -10.81 -6.81
N ALA A 339 1.76 -9.95 -6.42
CA ALA A 339 0.36 -10.29 -6.26
C ALA A 339 -0.24 -10.85 -7.56
N TYR A 340 -0.14 -10.10 -8.65
CA TYR A 340 -0.82 -10.44 -9.89
C TYR A 340 -0.12 -11.56 -10.66
N VAL A 341 1.22 -11.68 -10.59
CA VAL A 341 1.91 -12.87 -11.14
C VAL A 341 1.46 -14.12 -10.38
N MET A 342 1.43 -14.09 -9.05
CA MET A 342 0.97 -15.23 -8.27
C MET A 342 -0.51 -15.55 -8.50
N GLN A 343 -1.36 -14.53 -8.65
CA GLN A 343 -2.76 -14.72 -9.04
C GLN A 343 -2.88 -15.36 -10.43
N SER A 344 -2.04 -14.98 -11.38
CA SER A 344 -2.00 -15.57 -12.73
C SER A 344 -1.60 -17.04 -12.70
N VAL A 345 -0.58 -17.38 -11.90
CA VAL A 345 -0.15 -18.77 -11.72
C VAL A 345 -1.26 -19.59 -11.08
N GLY A 346 -1.92 -19.05 -10.04
CA GLY A 346 -3.08 -19.69 -9.42
C GLY A 346 -4.22 -19.88 -10.42
N PHE A 347 -4.51 -18.86 -11.25
CA PHE A 347 -5.53 -18.92 -12.29
C PHE A 347 -5.27 -20.05 -13.28
N LEU A 348 -4.06 -20.13 -13.83
CA LEU A 348 -3.69 -21.18 -14.78
C LEU A 348 -3.83 -22.57 -14.15
N LEU A 349 -3.34 -22.75 -12.91
CA LEU A 349 -3.48 -24.03 -12.20
C LEU A 349 -4.93 -24.39 -11.90
N GLY A 350 -5.75 -23.43 -11.48
CA GLY A 350 -7.18 -23.64 -11.23
C GLY A 350 -7.94 -24.00 -12.51
N TRP A 351 -7.58 -23.37 -13.62
CA TRP A 351 -8.16 -23.66 -14.93
C TRP A 351 -7.78 -25.05 -15.42
N PHE A 352 -6.49 -25.41 -15.39
CA PHE A 352 -6.04 -26.76 -15.72
C PHE A 352 -6.66 -27.82 -14.82
N ALA A 353 -6.93 -27.51 -13.54
CA ALA A 353 -7.56 -28.43 -12.62
C ALA A 353 -9.03 -28.78 -12.97
N ASN A 354 -9.70 -28.05 -13.88
CA ASN A 354 -11.04 -28.43 -14.35
C ASN A 354 -11.04 -29.77 -15.10
N ASP A 355 -9.98 -30.04 -15.87
CA ASP A 355 -9.94 -31.22 -16.76
C ASP A 355 -9.23 -32.43 -16.14
N VAL A 356 -8.59 -32.26 -14.98
CA VAL A 356 -7.80 -33.33 -14.35
C VAL A 356 -8.59 -34.00 -13.24
N ALA A 357 -9.23 -35.13 -13.56
CA ALA A 357 -9.77 -36.05 -12.56
C ALA A 357 -8.64 -36.83 -11.88
N ILE A 358 -8.01 -36.24 -10.87
CA ILE A 358 -6.94 -36.90 -10.10
C ILE A 358 -7.56 -37.83 -9.06
N PHE A 359 -7.39 -39.15 -9.24
CA PHE A 359 -7.61 -40.19 -8.20
C PHE A 359 -8.97 -40.15 -7.46
N GLY A 360 -10.07 -39.76 -8.12
CA GLY A 360 -11.39 -39.70 -7.48
C GLY A 360 -11.54 -38.59 -6.42
N VAL A 361 -10.59 -37.65 -6.35
CA VAL A 361 -10.64 -36.49 -5.47
C VAL A 361 -11.48 -35.41 -6.13
N GLU A 362 -12.46 -34.87 -5.40
CA GLU A 362 -13.28 -33.76 -5.87
C GLU A 362 -12.41 -32.50 -6.09
N GLN A 363 -12.69 -31.74 -7.14
CA GLN A 363 -11.91 -30.56 -7.55
C GLN A 363 -11.74 -29.54 -6.42
N VAL A 364 -12.82 -29.27 -5.65
CA VAL A 364 -12.78 -28.36 -4.49
C VAL A 364 -11.78 -28.84 -3.44
N THR A 365 -11.67 -30.15 -3.23
CA THR A 365 -10.71 -30.75 -2.31
C THR A 365 -9.27 -30.50 -2.74
N LEU A 366 -8.97 -30.76 -4.01
CA LEU A 366 -7.64 -30.53 -4.57
C LEU A 366 -7.23 -29.05 -4.44
N LEU A 367 -8.13 -28.13 -4.81
CA LEU A 367 -7.85 -26.70 -4.77
C LEU A 367 -7.69 -26.17 -3.34
N SER A 368 -8.55 -26.61 -2.42
CA SER A 368 -8.44 -26.28 -1.01
C SER A 368 -7.12 -26.75 -0.43
N LEU A 369 -6.65 -27.96 -0.76
CA LEU A 369 -5.37 -28.49 -0.29
C LEU A 369 -4.17 -27.69 -0.83
N ILE A 370 -4.17 -27.36 -2.12
CA ILE A 370 -3.10 -26.57 -2.74
C ILE A 370 -3.07 -25.15 -2.13
N ALA A 371 -4.24 -24.50 -2.01
CA ALA A 371 -4.36 -23.19 -1.38
C ALA A 371 -3.91 -23.21 0.08
N ALA A 372 -4.34 -24.22 0.85
CA ALA A 372 -3.96 -24.42 2.24
C ALA A 372 -2.44 -24.59 2.39
N TYR A 373 -1.82 -25.39 1.52
CA TYR A 373 -0.38 -25.62 1.54
C TYR A 373 0.41 -24.32 1.26
N VAL A 374 0.06 -23.58 0.20
CA VAL A 374 0.74 -22.33 -0.16
C VAL A 374 0.57 -21.27 0.93
N LEU A 375 -0.63 -21.13 1.50
CA LEU A 375 -0.88 -20.22 2.62
C LEU A 375 -0.09 -20.63 3.88
N GLY A 376 -0.01 -21.93 4.18
CA GLY A 376 0.76 -22.46 5.30
C GLY A 376 2.26 -22.21 5.15
N MET A 377 2.80 -22.40 3.95
CA MET A 377 4.20 -22.09 3.63
C MET A 377 4.48 -20.58 3.76
N ALA A 378 3.55 -19.72 3.32
CA ALA A 378 3.67 -18.28 3.51
C ALA A 378 3.63 -17.89 4.99
N LEU A 379 2.78 -18.53 5.80
CA LEU A 379 2.74 -18.33 7.25
C LEU A 379 4.09 -18.66 7.90
N LEU A 380 4.66 -19.83 7.59
CA LEU A 380 5.96 -20.28 8.10
C LEU A 380 7.10 -19.34 7.69
N ALA A 381 7.10 -18.89 6.44
CA ALA A 381 8.07 -17.91 5.96
C ALA A 381 7.89 -16.56 6.68
N SER A 382 6.65 -16.16 6.97
CA SER A 382 6.35 -14.92 7.67
C SER A 382 6.82 -14.91 9.12
N THR A 383 6.85 -16.06 9.79
CA THR A 383 7.29 -16.21 11.20
C THR A 383 8.80 -16.38 11.35
N GLY A 384 9.55 -16.49 10.23
CA GLY A 384 11.01 -16.56 10.25
C GLY A 384 11.57 -17.95 10.62
N SER A 385 10.73 -19.00 10.58
CA SER A 385 11.14 -20.32 11.08
C SER A 385 12.14 -21.06 10.18
N PHE A 386 12.31 -20.64 8.92
CA PHE A 386 13.18 -21.31 7.93
C PHE A 386 14.54 -20.62 7.71
N ALA A 387 14.69 -19.36 8.09
CA ALA A 387 15.90 -18.58 7.85
C ALA A 387 16.10 -17.64 9.04
N GLY A 388 17.09 -17.94 9.87
CA GLY A 388 17.37 -17.24 11.12
C GLY A 388 17.30 -15.70 11.03
N GLN A 389 16.87 -15.13 12.16
CA GLN A 389 16.51 -13.72 12.41
C GLN A 389 15.18 -13.27 11.76
N ALA A 390 14.17 -13.09 12.64
CA ALA A 390 12.94 -12.39 12.30
C ALA A 390 13.26 -10.94 11.89
N THR A 391 12.89 -10.56 10.67
CA THR A 391 12.94 -9.15 10.25
C THR A 391 12.05 -8.32 11.18
N PRO A 392 12.57 -7.25 11.82
CA PRO A 392 11.78 -6.48 12.78
C PRO A 392 10.54 -5.88 12.11
N GLU A 393 9.37 -6.20 12.67
CA GLU A 393 8.04 -5.80 12.17
C GLU A 393 7.82 -4.27 12.21
N SER A 394 8.72 -3.52 12.85
CA SER A 394 8.56 -2.10 13.19
C SER A 394 8.58 -1.14 11.99
N THR A 395 9.11 -1.52 10.82
CA THR A 395 9.31 -0.60 9.69
C THR A 395 8.20 -0.64 8.62
N SER A 396 7.18 -1.49 8.79
CA SER A 396 6.09 -1.66 7.81
C SER A 396 4.67 -1.54 8.38
N GLN A 397 4.53 -1.06 9.62
CA GLN A 397 3.22 -0.93 10.27
C GLN A 397 2.44 0.29 9.81
N ILE A 398 1.20 0.07 9.41
CA ILE A 398 0.23 1.12 9.14
C ILE A 398 -0.19 1.74 10.47
N GLU A 399 -0.02 3.06 10.60
CA GLU A 399 -0.38 3.77 11.83
C GLU A 399 -1.77 4.42 11.68
N PHE A 400 -2.75 3.88 12.40
CA PHE A 400 -4.00 4.58 12.69
C PHE A 400 -3.80 5.34 14.00
N THR A 401 -4.03 6.65 13.98
CA THR A 401 -4.09 7.45 15.20
C THR A 401 -5.51 7.96 15.38
N ALA A 402 -6.19 7.55 16.45
CA ALA A 402 -7.51 8.06 16.77
C ALA A 402 -7.50 9.59 16.90
N THR A 403 -8.48 10.25 16.29
CA THR A 403 -8.65 11.71 16.38
C THR A 403 -9.06 12.16 17.79
N ASN A 404 -9.55 11.23 18.63
CA ASN A 404 -10.01 11.47 20.00
C ASN A 404 -9.01 11.05 21.08
N ALA A 405 -7.80 10.60 20.73
CA ALA A 405 -6.76 10.28 21.71
C ALA A 405 -6.10 11.58 22.26
N ARG A 406 -6.84 12.29 23.10
CA ARG A 406 -6.29 13.29 24.02
C ARG A 406 -7.02 13.21 25.35
N SER A 407 -6.68 12.19 26.16
CA SER A 407 -6.62 12.23 27.64
C SER A 407 -6.65 10.81 28.26
N LYS A 408 -5.51 10.13 28.23
CA LYS A 408 -5.14 9.18 29.30
C LYS A 408 -3.66 9.38 29.67
N GLU A 409 -3.28 10.63 29.89
CA GLU A 409 -2.19 10.94 30.81
C GLU A 409 -2.87 11.23 32.14
N LYS A 410 -2.63 10.35 33.12
CA LYS A 410 -3.25 10.41 34.44
C LYS A 410 -2.88 11.72 35.12
N ALA A 411 -3.89 12.33 35.71
CA ALA A 411 -3.80 13.44 36.65
C ALA A 411 -2.88 13.12 37.82
N SER A 412 -1.90 14.00 38.08
CA SER A 412 -1.56 14.43 39.43
C SER A 412 -1.59 15.96 39.43
N THR A 413 -2.59 16.47 40.14
CA THR A 413 -2.98 17.87 40.29
C THR A 413 -1.99 18.70 41.11
N ALA A 414 -1.56 19.84 40.58
CA ALA A 414 -1.40 21.11 41.31
C ALA A 414 -1.38 22.28 40.29
N PRO A 415 -1.92 23.46 40.63
CA PRO A 415 -2.65 24.30 39.69
C PRO A 415 -1.81 25.29 38.88
N GLU A 416 -2.27 25.53 37.64
CA GLU A 416 -1.84 26.62 36.76
C GLU A 416 -2.01 28.00 37.42
N LYS A 417 -0.98 28.83 37.29
CA LYS A 417 -1.16 30.28 37.10
C LYS A 417 -0.35 30.78 35.90
N ASN A 418 -1.09 31.42 35.00
CA ASN A 418 -0.69 32.41 34.00
C ASN A 418 -0.07 31.92 32.67
N ALA A 419 -1.01 31.62 31.76
CA ALA A 419 -1.13 32.18 30.40
C ALA A 419 0.10 32.83 29.74
N GLY A 420 0.52 32.26 28.61
CA GLY A 420 1.44 32.90 27.65
C GLY A 420 1.58 32.13 26.34
N LYS A 421 0.69 32.42 25.38
CA LYS A 421 0.75 32.13 23.92
C LYS A 421 2.07 31.52 23.40
N THR A 422 2.09 30.23 23.03
CA THR A 422 3.23 29.66 22.27
C THR A 422 2.96 29.65 20.76
N ARG A 423 3.52 30.69 20.14
CA ARG A 423 3.83 30.89 18.73
C ARG A 423 4.58 29.66 18.18
N LYS A 424 4.17 29.14 17.00
CA LYS A 424 4.94 28.13 16.23
C LYS A 424 6.40 28.58 16.12
N GLN A 425 7.34 27.88 16.77
CA GLN A 425 8.77 28.15 16.62
C GLN A 425 9.24 27.66 15.24
N LYS A 426 9.63 28.61 14.38
CA LYS A 426 10.51 28.36 13.22
C LYS A 426 11.83 27.79 13.79
N LYS A 427 12.26 26.62 13.32
CA LYS A 427 13.63 26.15 13.55
C LYS A 427 14.60 27.13 12.87
N ALA A 428 15.45 27.78 13.65
CA ALA A 428 16.49 28.66 13.14
C ALA A 428 17.74 27.81 12.84
N ILE A 429 18.30 27.96 11.65
CA ILE A 429 19.55 27.32 11.23
C ILE A 429 20.64 28.38 11.42
N ALA A 430 21.70 28.07 12.17
CA ALA A 430 22.86 28.95 12.30
C ALA A 430 23.62 29.03 10.95
N SER A 431 24.39 30.10 10.73
CA SER A 431 25.17 30.34 9.50
C SER A 431 26.04 29.16 9.05
N ASP A 432 26.40 28.29 10.00
CA ASP A 432 27.34 27.19 9.82
C ASP A 432 26.63 25.83 9.63
N GLY A 433 25.33 25.82 9.35
CA GLY A 433 24.53 24.61 9.14
C GLY A 433 24.04 23.92 10.42
N HIS A 434 24.41 24.42 11.59
CA HIS A 434 24.01 23.85 12.89
C HIS A 434 22.53 24.16 13.19
N VAL A 435 21.72 23.12 13.42
CA VAL A 435 20.27 23.26 13.63
C VAL A 435 19.98 23.59 15.10
N ILE A 436 19.33 24.73 15.37
CA ILE A 436 18.94 25.10 16.73
C ILE A 436 17.62 24.40 17.06
N THR A 437 17.68 23.38 17.91
CA THR A 437 16.49 22.57 18.25
C THR A 437 15.91 22.91 19.61
N ASP A 438 16.73 23.28 20.59
CA ASP A 438 16.33 23.52 21.98
C ASP A 438 17.26 24.52 22.70
N ARG A 439 16.99 24.77 24.00
CA ARG A 439 17.80 25.65 24.86
C ARG A 439 19.26 25.18 24.92
N LEU A 440 19.47 23.86 25.00
CA LEU A 440 20.78 23.24 25.09
C LEU A 440 21.58 23.49 23.80
N SER A 441 20.95 23.38 22.62
CA SER A 441 21.57 23.72 21.33
C SER A 441 22.09 25.17 21.30
N LYS A 442 21.32 26.11 21.89
CA LYS A 442 21.75 27.51 21.98
C LYS A 442 22.91 27.68 22.95
N GLN A 443 22.88 27.02 24.10
CA GLN A 443 23.98 27.06 25.07
C GLN A 443 25.27 26.49 24.45
N CYS A 444 25.17 25.39 23.69
CA CYS A 444 26.31 24.85 22.94
C CYS A 444 26.88 25.84 21.91
N LEU A 445 26.04 26.68 21.27
CA LEU A 445 26.52 27.72 20.36
C LEU A 445 27.22 28.87 21.10
N VAL A 446 26.76 29.25 22.29
CA VAL A 446 27.46 30.24 23.11
C VAL A 446 28.82 29.70 23.53
N VAL A 447 28.88 28.46 24.01
CA VAL A 447 30.14 27.77 24.35
C VAL A 447 31.06 27.65 23.13
N LYS A 448 30.52 27.38 21.93
CA LYS A 448 31.28 27.38 20.68
C LYS A 448 32.02 28.69 20.45
N VAL A 449 31.31 29.81 20.57
CA VAL A 449 31.87 31.15 20.34
C VAL A 449 32.86 31.51 21.44
N GLN A 450 32.55 31.20 22.69
CA GLN A 450 33.38 31.55 23.85
C GLN A 450 34.72 30.81 23.87
N TYR A 451 34.74 29.54 23.43
CA TYR A 451 35.93 28.67 23.51
C TYR A 451 36.51 28.27 22.15
N GLY A 452 36.02 28.84 21.04
CA GLY A 452 36.56 28.61 19.69
C GLY A 452 36.46 27.14 19.23
N LEU A 453 35.33 26.50 19.50
CA LEU A 453 35.07 25.13 19.03
C LEU A 453 34.76 25.13 17.53
N SER A 454 35.26 24.13 16.82
CA SER A 454 34.86 23.88 15.43
C SER A 454 33.41 23.40 15.37
N SER A 455 32.77 23.54 14.20
CA SER A 455 31.39 23.06 14.00
C SER A 455 31.25 21.57 14.34
N ARG A 456 32.25 20.75 13.99
CA ARG A 456 32.24 19.32 14.29
C ARG A 456 32.43 19.01 15.76
N GLU A 457 33.27 19.76 16.47
CA GLU A 457 33.40 19.64 17.92
C GLU A 457 32.11 20.07 18.64
N THR A 458 31.37 21.04 18.09
CA THR A 458 30.09 21.49 18.67
C THR A 458 29.01 20.41 18.54
N GLU A 459 28.92 19.76 17.38
CA GLU A 459 28.00 18.62 17.17
C GLU A 459 28.29 17.46 18.14
N VAL A 460 29.57 17.10 18.30
CA VAL A 460 30.00 16.06 19.25
C VAL A 460 29.69 16.48 20.69
N MET A 461 30.01 17.71 21.07
CA MET A 461 29.73 18.26 22.40
C MET A 461 28.24 18.22 22.74
N GLU A 462 27.38 18.62 21.81
CA GLU A 462 25.93 18.61 22.00
C GLU A 462 25.41 17.20 22.27
N LEU A 463 25.86 16.19 21.51
CA LEU A 463 25.45 14.81 21.73
C LEU A 463 25.96 14.25 23.08
N ILE A 464 27.16 14.65 23.52
CA ILE A 464 27.68 14.26 24.84
C ILE A 464 26.82 14.86 25.96
N ALA A 465 26.51 16.16 25.87
CA ALA A 465 25.65 16.87 26.82
C ALA A 465 24.22 16.32 26.85
N ARG A 466 23.73 15.77 25.73
CA ARG A 466 22.45 15.05 25.65
C ARG A 466 22.47 13.63 26.22
N GLY A 467 23.61 13.15 26.74
CA GLY A 467 23.68 11.82 27.37
C GLY A 467 24.00 10.66 26.41
N ARG A 468 24.35 10.91 25.15
CA ARG A 468 24.68 9.83 24.18
C ARG A 468 26.00 9.12 24.52
N SER A 469 26.07 7.81 24.27
CA SER A 469 27.32 7.05 24.43
C SER A 469 28.26 7.33 23.24
N MET A 470 29.56 7.08 23.42
CA MET A 470 30.54 7.27 22.32
C MET A 470 30.23 6.42 21.09
N VAL A 471 29.69 5.20 21.30
CA VAL A 471 29.23 4.30 20.23
C VAL A 471 28.06 4.92 19.48
N ALA A 472 27.05 5.43 20.20
CA ALA A 472 25.90 6.10 19.58
C ALA A 472 26.32 7.37 18.82
N ILE A 473 27.28 8.14 19.34
CA ILE A 473 27.81 9.33 18.66
C ILE A 473 28.54 8.94 17.37
N ALA A 474 29.32 7.85 17.41
CA ALA A 474 30.04 7.33 16.23
C ALA A 474 29.05 6.93 15.12
N GLU A 475 27.95 6.25 15.48
CA GLU A 475 26.86 5.89 14.57
C GLU A 475 26.12 7.12 14.04
N ASP A 476 25.68 8.03 14.92
CA ASP A 476 24.92 9.23 14.57
C ASP A 476 25.69 10.17 13.63
N LEU A 477 27.02 10.22 13.79
CA LEU A 477 27.89 11.11 13.03
C LEU A 477 28.67 10.41 11.91
N PHE A 478 28.48 9.11 11.69
CA PHE A 478 29.17 8.29 10.68
C PHE A 478 30.71 8.37 10.77
N ILE A 479 31.27 8.28 11.97
CA ILE A 479 32.73 8.32 12.23
C ILE A 479 33.15 7.16 13.14
N SER A 480 34.45 6.84 13.19
CA SER A 480 34.93 5.79 14.09
C SER A 480 34.88 6.23 15.56
N GLU A 481 34.72 5.28 16.50
CA GLU A 481 34.81 5.58 17.94
C GLU A 481 36.15 6.23 18.32
N ASN A 482 37.24 5.86 17.65
CA ASN A 482 38.55 6.48 17.85
C ASN A 482 38.53 7.97 17.47
N THR A 483 37.83 8.32 16.38
CA THR A 483 37.64 9.71 15.96
C THR A 483 36.80 10.48 16.98
N VAL A 484 35.75 9.87 17.55
CA VAL A 484 34.96 10.46 18.64
C VAL A 484 35.83 10.73 19.87
N ARG A 485 36.68 9.77 20.28
CA ARG A 485 37.61 9.95 21.41
C ARG A 485 38.59 11.10 21.18
N THR A 486 39.11 11.26 19.96
CA THR A 486 39.97 12.40 19.60
C THR A 486 39.22 13.72 19.71
N HIS A 487 37.98 13.79 19.20
CA HIS A 487 37.14 14.99 19.37
C HIS A 487 36.86 15.29 20.85
N CYS A 488 36.53 14.30 21.67
CA CYS A 488 36.34 14.48 23.11
C CYS A 488 37.59 15.04 23.79
N LYS A 489 38.79 14.53 23.44
CA LYS A 489 40.05 15.03 23.99
C LYS A 489 40.30 16.49 23.64
N HIS A 490 40.01 16.89 22.40
CA HIS A 490 40.15 18.28 21.97
C HIS A 490 39.12 19.20 22.62
N ILE A 491 37.87 18.74 22.75
CA ILE A 491 36.79 19.48 23.45
C ILE A 491 37.19 19.71 24.91
N TYR A 492 37.60 18.67 25.62
CA TYR A 492 38.02 18.78 27.03
C TYR A 492 39.25 19.68 27.21
N GLY A 493 40.22 19.62 26.29
CA GLY A 493 41.37 20.51 26.30
C GLY A 493 41.03 21.98 26.01
N LYS A 494 40.04 22.25 25.15
CA LYS A 494 39.59 23.62 24.85
C LYS A 494 38.72 24.23 25.95
N LEU A 495 37.94 23.40 26.65
CA LEU A 495 37.04 23.80 27.72
C LEU A 495 37.69 23.77 29.11
N ASP A 496 38.91 23.25 29.20
CA ASP A 496 39.65 23.02 30.46
C ASP A 496 38.83 22.23 31.50
N ILE A 497 38.25 21.11 31.05
CA ILE A 497 37.44 20.21 31.87
C ILE A 497 38.00 18.79 31.83
N HIS A 498 37.70 17.99 32.84
CA HIS A 498 38.27 16.66 33.03
C HIS A 498 37.22 15.55 33.06
N SER A 499 35.93 15.89 33.11
CA SER A 499 34.87 14.91 33.12
C SER A 499 33.71 15.25 32.20
N ARG A 500 32.99 14.19 31.80
CA ARG A 500 31.73 14.31 31.06
C ARG A 500 30.67 15.10 31.86
N GLN A 501 30.69 14.95 33.19
CA GLN A 501 29.75 15.62 34.07
C GLN A 501 30.01 17.13 34.07
N GLU A 502 31.28 17.55 34.18
CA GLU A 502 31.68 18.95 34.07
C GLU A 502 31.26 19.57 32.73
N LEU A 503 31.33 18.82 31.62
CA LEU A 503 30.84 19.31 30.33
C LEU A 503 29.33 19.63 30.38
N SER A 504 28.54 18.71 30.94
CA SER A 504 27.09 18.90 31.07
C SER A 504 26.75 20.07 31.99
N ASP A 505 27.49 20.20 33.09
CA ASP A 505 27.31 21.28 34.06
C ASP A 505 27.67 22.64 33.45
N LEU A 506 28.79 22.72 32.71
CA LEU A 506 29.22 23.94 32.02
C LEU A 506 28.20 24.39 30.96
N VAL A 507 27.71 23.47 30.12
CA VAL A 507 26.70 23.79 29.09
C VAL A 507 25.39 24.23 29.73
N SER A 508 24.94 23.55 30.80
CA SER A 508 23.68 23.88 31.46
C SER A 508 23.71 25.23 32.20
N ASN A 509 24.86 25.60 32.78
CA ASN A 509 25.09 26.87 33.48
C ASN A 509 25.41 28.05 32.56
N THR A 510 25.58 27.83 31.26
CA THR A 510 25.84 28.92 30.30
C THR A 510 24.58 29.78 30.11
N GLU A 511 24.69 31.08 30.39
CA GLU A 511 23.62 32.07 30.17
C GLU A 511 23.44 32.37 28.66
N LEU A 512 22.20 32.62 28.24
CA LEU A 512 21.80 32.74 26.81
C LEU A 512 21.64 34.17 26.34
#